data_AF-A0A1S8D2H3-F1
#
_entry.id   AF-A0A1S8D2H3-F1
#
_cell.length_a   1.000
_cell.length_b   1.000
_cell.length_c   1.000
_cell.angle_alpha   90.00
_cell.angle_beta   90.00
_cell.angle_gamma   90.00
#
_symmetry.space_group_name_H-M   'P 1'
#
loop_
_entity.id
_entity.type
_entity.pdbx_description
1 polymer ?
#
loop_
_entity_poly.entity_id
_entity_poly.type
_entity_poly.pdbx_seq_one_letter_code
_entity_poly.pdbx_strand_id
1 'polypeptide(L)' 'HHAEMRDIGGVTYMNTGDWVESCTALVEHPDGRFELLDCSVRDRLATPPAQPVPA' A
#
# COMPACT_ATOMS: atom_id res chain seq x y z
N HIS A 1 10.13 -9.88 -11.32
CA HIS A 1 9.20 -9.85 -10.18
C HIS A 1 8.61 -8.45 -10.09
N HIS A 2 7.45 -8.21 -10.69
CA HIS A 2 6.80 -6.88 -10.70
C HIS A 2 5.57 -6.92 -9.81
N ALA A 3 5.37 -5.86 -9.05
CA ALA A 3 4.22 -5.73 -8.16
C ALA A 3 2.92 -5.66 -8.97
N GLU A 4 1.89 -6.38 -8.53
CA GLU A 4 0.69 -6.53 -9.35
C GLU A 4 -0.53 -6.95 -8.52
N MET A 5 -1.69 -6.43 -8.93
CA MET A 5 -3.00 -6.94 -8.53
C MET A 5 -3.80 -7.33 -9.78
N ARG A 6 -4.35 -8.55 -9.81
CA ARG A 6 -5.23 -8.99 -10.89
C ARG A 6 -6.17 -10.11 -10.45
N ASP A 7 -7.31 -10.19 -11.10
CA ASP A 7 -8.24 -11.31 -10.93
C ASP A 7 -7.88 -12.46 -11.86
N ILE A 8 -7.79 -13.67 -11.29
CA ILE A 8 -7.46 -14.91 -11.99
C ILE A 8 -8.47 -15.97 -11.57
N GLY A 9 -9.43 -16.29 -12.44
CA GLY A 9 -10.39 -17.37 -12.19
C GLY A 9 -11.25 -17.17 -10.93
N GLY A 10 -11.60 -15.92 -10.60
CA GLY A 10 -12.36 -15.58 -9.39
C GLY A 10 -11.51 -15.47 -8.12
N VAL A 11 -10.20 -15.61 -8.22
CA VAL A 11 -9.25 -15.33 -7.14
C VAL A 11 -8.54 -14.01 -7.42
N THR A 12 -8.59 -13.09 -6.47
CA THR A 12 -7.80 -11.85 -6.55
C THR A 12 -6.37 -12.15 -6.13
N TYR A 13 -5.47 -12.16 -7.12
CA TYR A 13 -4.03 -12.34 -6.92
C TYR A 13 -3.37 -10.99 -6.66
N MET A 14 -2.54 -10.92 -5.62
CA MET A 14 -1.81 -9.73 -5.22
C MET A 14 -0.38 -10.09 -4.85
N ASN A 15 0.61 -9.37 -5.37
CA ASN A 15 2.01 -9.53 -4.99
C ASN A 15 2.73 -8.18 -4.91
N THR A 16 3.74 -8.09 -4.05
CA THR A 16 4.51 -6.87 -3.75
C THR A 16 5.78 -6.69 -4.60
N GLY A 17 5.94 -7.45 -5.69
CA GLY A 17 7.16 -7.42 -6.50
C GLY A 17 8.41 -7.81 -5.71
N ASP A 18 9.58 -7.36 -6.17
CA ASP A 18 10.86 -7.54 -5.49
C ASP A 18 11.14 -6.37 -4.54
N TRP A 19 11.31 -6.64 -3.24
CA TRP A 19 11.56 -5.60 -2.23
C TRP A 19 12.94 -4.92 -2.37
N VAL A 20 13.86 -5.51 -3.13
CA VAL A 20 15.20 -4.95 -3.35
C VAL A 20 15.17 -3.85 -4.42
N GLU A 21 14.40 -4.06 -5.49
CA GLU A 21 14.36 -3.15 -6.65
C GLU A 21 13.06 -2.33 -6.76
N SER A 22 11.94 -2.91 -6.30
CA SER A 22 10.61 -2.34 -6.33
C SER A 22 10.14 -2.21 -4.88
N CYS A 23 10.54 -1.12 -4.23
CA CYS A 23 10.13 -0.84 -2.86
C CYS A 23 8.61 -0.59 -2.83
N THR A 24 7.80 -1.63 -2.85
CA THR A 24 6.33 -1.55 -2.87
C THR A 24 5.75 -2.33 -1.70
N ALA A 25 4.56 -1.94 -1.24
CA ALA A 25 3.88 -2.57 -0.12
C ALA A 25 2.41 -2.82 -0.46
N LEU A 26 1.88 -3.97 -0.04
CA LEU A 26 0.45 -4.27 -0.09
C LEU A 26 -0.16 -3.87 1.26
N VAL A 27 -1.17 -3.00 1.23
CA VAL A 27 -1.86 -2.49 2.42
C VAL A 27 -3.34 -2.86 2.37
N GLU A 28 -3.88 -3.30 3.49
CA GLU A 28 -5.31 -3.47 3.72
C GLU A 28 -5.84 -2.30 4.55
N HIS A 29 -6.88 -1.64 4.04
CA HIS A 29 -7.57 -0.54 4.71
C HIS A 29 -8.64 -1.07 5.66
N PRO A 30 -9.07 -0.31 6.69
CA PRO A 30 -10.12 -0.75 7.61
C PRO A 30 -11.49 -1.02 6.94
N ASP A 31 -11.71 -0.51 5.73
CA ASP A 31 -12.91 -0.76 4.92
C ASP A 31 -12.79 -2.06 4.07
N GLY A 32 -11.70 -2.81 4.20
CA GLY A 32 -11.43 -4.05 3.46
C GLY A 32 -10.85 -3.84 2.06
N ARG A 33 -10.56 -2.59 1.66
CA ARG A 33 -9.90 -2.31 0.38
C ARG A 33 -8.41 -2.63 0.45
N PHE A 34 -7.87 -3.21 -0.63
CA PHE A 34 -6.44 -3.40 -0.81
C PHE A 34 -5.82 -2.31 -1.71
N GLU A 35 -4.60 -1.91 -1.40
CA GLU A 35 -3.82 -0.92 -2.15
C GLU A 35 -2.35 -1.37 -2.28
N LEU A 36 -1.76 -1.14 -3.46
CA LEU A 36 -0.34 -1.38 -3.70
C LEU A 36 0.39 -0.03 -3.73
N LEU A 37 1.17 0.23 -2.68
CA LEU A 37 1.90 1.48 -2.50
C LEU A 37 3.29 1.38 -3.13
N ASP A 38 3.71 2.44 -3.83
CA ASP A 38 5.12 2.67 -4.16
C ASP A 38 5.79 3.44 -3.02
N CYS A 39 6.73 2.77 -2.34
CA CYS A 39 7.52 3.30 -1.23
C CYS A 39 8.89 3.82 -1.69
N SER A 40 9.21 3.77 -2.98
CA SER A 40 10.45 4.32 -3.54
C SER A 40 10.46 5.86 -3.47
N VAL A 41 9.28 6.48 -3.48
CA VAL A 41 9.09 7.91 -3.19
C VAL A 41 9.07 8.14 -1.67
N ARG A 42 10.26 8.16 -1.08
CA ARG A 42 10.45 8.48 0.34
C ARG A 42 10.33 10.00 0.58
N ASP A 43 9.11 10.55 0.55
CA ASP A 43 8.79 11.82 1.24
C ASP A 43 7.29 12.12 1.49
N ARG A 44 6.43 11.10 1.72
CA ARG A 44 4.99 11.34 2.00
C ARG A 44 4.37 10.50 3.11
N LEU A 45 5.14 10.06 4.10
CA LEU A 45 4.55 9.82 5.43
C LEU A 45 4.21 11.19 6.05
N ALA A 46 3.27 11.88 5.42
CA ALA A 46 2.64 13.07 5.94
C ALA A 46 2.05 12.67 7.29
N THR A 47 2.63 13.21 8.35
CA THR A 47 2.03 13.22 9.67
C THR A 47 0.59 13.73 9.50
N PRO A 48 -0.45 12.97 9.86
CA PRO A 48 -1.79 13.53 9.87
C PRO A 48 -1.75 14.77 10.78
N PRO A 49 -2.33 15.92 10.38
CA PRO A 49 -2.32 17.09 11.24
C PRO A 49 -2.92 16.69 12.59
N ALA A 50 -2.14 16.84 13.66
CA ALA A 50 -2.59 16.55 15.01
C ALA A 50 -3.89 17.31 15.25
N GLN A 51 -5.00 16.59 15.36
CA GLN A 51 -6.28 17.18 15.74
C GLN A 51 -6.08 17.73 17.17
N PRO A 52 -6.35 19.01 17.46
CA PRO A 52 -6.21 19.53 18.80
C PRO A 52 -7.19 18.79 19.72
N VAL A 53 -6.66 18.18 20.78
CA VAL A 53 -7.48 17.63 21.87
C VAL A 53 -8.18 18.80 22.55
N PRO A 54 -9.52 18.81 22.68
CA PRO A 54 -10.23 19.86 23.40
C PRO A 54 -9.88 19.81 24.89
N ALA A 55 -9.78 21.00 25.50
CA ALA A 55 -9.36 21.24 26.89
C ALA A 55 -10.34 20.66 27.94
#